data_AF-A0A938XVD0-F1
#
_entry.id   AF-A0A938XVD0-F1
#
_cell.length_a   1.000
_cell.length_b   1.000
_cell.length_c   1.000
_cell.angle_alpha   90.00
_cell.angle_beta   90.00
_cell.angle_gamma   90.00
#
_symmetry.space_group_name_H-M   'P 1'
#
loop_
_entity.id
_entity.type
_entity.pdbx_description
1 polymer ?
#
loop_
_entity_poly.entity_id
_entity_poly.type
_entity_poly.pdbx_seq_one_letter_code
_entity_poly.pdbx_strand_id
1 'polypeptide(L)'
;MIFLSEHIKKTIDIASGYTTGQLVVEGEMVGLLRDSGEVIELDEKSLIEVRNGDVYEQITIKEALTTETIEGWPLYAGLYTRVKGAIK
;
A
#
# COMPACT_ATOMS: atom_id res chain seq x y z
N MET A 1 12.38 -18.42 -8.29
CA MET A 1 11.21 -19.04 -7.65
C MET A 1 10.57 -18.04 -6.69
N ILE A 2 10.15 -16.88 -7.20
CA ILE A 2 9.73 -15.70 -6.39
C ILE A 2 8.21 -15.48 -6.54
N PHE A 3 7.68 -15.78 -7.73
CA PHE A 3 6.25 -15.65 -8.04
C PHE A 3 5.36 -16.46 -7.07
N LEU A 4 5.63 -17.74 -6.83
CA LEU A 4 4.72 -18.56 -6.03
C LEU A 4 4.56 -18.05 -4.58
N SER A 5 5.66 -17.64 -3.94
CA SER A 5 5.63 -17.09 -2.58
C SER A 5 4.87 -15.77 -2.50
N GLU A 6 5.00 -14.89 -3.50
CA GLU A 6 4.27 -13.61 -3.54
C GLU A 6 2.78 -13.82 -3.79
N HIS A 7 2.43 -14.73 -4.70
CA HIS A 7 1.05 -15.11 -4.95
C HIS A 7 0.39 -15.70 -3.69
N ILE A 8 1.08 -16.60 -2.97
CA ILE A 8 0.57 -17.17 -1.71
C ILE A 8 0.38 -16.08 -0.65
N LYS A 9 1.35 -15.17 -0.49
CA LYS A 9 1.27 -14.04 0.46
C LYS A 9 0.05 -13.16 0.18
N LYS A 10 -0.15 -12.78 -1.09
CA LYS A 10 -1.30 -12.01 -1.54
C LYS A 10 -2.62 -12.75 -1.25
N THR A 11 -2.69 -14.05 -1.53
CA THR A 11 -3.86 -14.88 -1.21
C THR A 11 -4.16 -14.89 0.28
N ILE A 12 -3.14 -15.01 1.14
CA ILE A 12 -3.30 -14.99 2.61
C ILE A 12 -3.78 -13.62 3.10
N ASP A 13 -3.21 -12.53 2.59
CA ASP A 13 -3.63 -11.17 2.94
C ASP A 13 -5.11 -10.95 2.57
N ILE A 14 -5.51 -11.35 1.36
CA ILE A 14 -6.91 -11.27 0.90
C ILE A 14 -7.83 -12.11 1.80
N ALA A 15 -7.44 -13.36 2.10
CA ALA A 15 -8.20 -14.24 2.99
C ALA A 15 -8.32 -13.67 4.43
N SER A 16 -7.36 -12.84 4.85
CA SER A 16 -7.35 -12.16 6.15
C SER A 16 -8.19 -10.86 6.17
N GLY A 17 -8.86 -10.55 5.05
CA GLY A 17 -9.73 -9.40 4.89
C GLY A 17 -9.02 -8.10 4.51
N TYR A 18 -7.80 -8.18 3.98
CA TYR A 18 -7.11 -7.00 3.43
C TYR A 18 -7.45 -6.80 1.96
N THR A 19 -7.54 -5.53 1.56
CA THR A 19 -7.40 -5.13 0.16
C THR A 19 -5.91 -4.96 -0.13
N THR A 20 -5.42 -5.56 -1.21
CA THR A 20 -3.99 -5.52 -1.57
C THR A 20 -3.77 -4.79 -2.89
N GLY A 21 -2.62 -4.15 -3.04
CA GLY A 21 -2.26 -3.37 -4.22
C GLY A 21 -0.89 -2.70 -4.08
N GLN A 22 -0.62 -1.70 -4.91
CA GLN A 22 0.55 -0.83 -4.79
C GLN A 22 0.15 0.53 -4.24
N LEU A 23 0.96 1.10 -3.35
CA LEU A 23 0.70 2.48 -2.90
C LEU A 23 0.93 3.46 -4.06
N VAL A 24 0.00 4.36 -4.27
CA VAL A 24 0.14 5.49 -5.19
C VAL A 24 0.09 6.76 -4.37
N VAL A 25 1.03 7.66 -4.62
CA VAL A 25 1.05 9.00 -4.03
C VAL A 25 1.12 9.98 -5.20
N GLU A 26 0.07 10.75 -5.39
CA GLU A 26 -0.03 11.72 -6.48
C GLU A 26 -0.51 13.07 -5.91
N GLY A 27 0.42 14.03 -5.82
CA GLY A 27 0.16 15.31 -5.18
C GLY A 27 -0.23 15.13 -3.70
N GLU A 28 -1.46 15.50 -3.35
CA GLU A 28 -2.03 15.37 -2.00
C GLU A 28 -2.88 14.10 -1.82
N MET A 29 -3.01 13.27 -2.87
CA MET A 29 -3.80 12.04 -2.85
C MET A 29 -2.92 10.83 -2.55
N VAL A 30 -3.38 9.98 -1.63
CA VAL A 30 -2.81 8.66 -1.39
C VAL A 30 -3.85 7.61 -1.78
N GLY A 31 -3.46 6.71 -2.67
CA GLY A 31 -4.32 5.68 -3.22
C GLY A 31 -3.69 4.30 -3.17
N LEU A 32 -4.51 3.30 -3.47
CA LEU A 32 -4.11 1.91 -3.66
C LEU A 32 -4.44 1.49 -5.09
N LEU A 33 -3.42 1.27 -5.90
CA LEU A 33 -3.56 0.68 -7.23
C LEU A 33 -3.75 -0.82 -7.09
N ARG A 34 -4.97 -1.30 -7.38
CA ARG A 34 -5.29 -2.73 -7.43
C ARG A 34 -4.72 -3.37 -8.68
N ASP A 35 -4.59 -4.70 -8.61
CA ASP A 35 -4.19 -5.53 -9.76
C ASP A 35 -5.13 -5.40 -10.96
N SER A 36 -6.38 -5.00 -10.73
CA SER A 36 -7.36 -4.69 -11.77
C SER A 36 -7.06 -3.40 -12.56
N GLY A 37 -6.09 -2.60 -12.12
CA GLY A 37 -5.80 -1.26 -12.65
C GLY A 37 -6.64 -0.15 -12.03
N GLU A 38 -7.54 -0.47 -11.09
CA GLU A 38 -8.35 0.50 -10.35
C GLU A 38 -7.51 1.16 -9.25
N VAL A 39 -7.57 2.49 -9.14
CA VAL A 39 -7.00 3.24 -8.02
C VAL A 39 -8.12 3.56 -7.04
N ILE A 40 -7.93 3.15 -5.78
CA ILE A 40 -8.87 3.46 -4.70
C ILE A 40 -8.25 4.50 -3.79
N GLU A 41 -8.97 5.57 -3.51
CA GLU A 41 -8.54 6.59 -2.56
C GLU A 41 -8.56 6.04 -1.13
N LEU A 42 -7.46 6.25 -0.42
CA LEU A 42 -7.32 5.85 0.98
C LEU A 42 -7.70 7.01 1.90
N ASP A 43 -8.47 6.69 2.94
CA ASP A 43 -8.89 7.65 3.97
C ASP A 43 -8.03 7.52 5.23
N GLU A 44 -8.02 8.54 6.10
CA GLU A 44 -7.31 8.49 7.39
C GLU A 44 -7.78 7.37 8.32
N LYS A 45 -8.98 6.82 8.09
CA LYS A 45 -9.51 5.65 8.82
C LYS A 45 -9.01 4.30 8.29
N SER A 46 -8.31 4.29 7.16
CA SER A 46 -7.70 3.08 6.62
C SER A 46 -6.49 2.68 7.44
N LEU A 47 -6.42 1.38 7.81
CA LEU A 47 -5.19 0.79 8.31
C LEU A 47 -4.32 0.43 7.11
N ILE A 48 -3.26 1.20 6.88
CA ILE A 48 -2.36 1.07 5.73
C ILE A 48 -1.06 0.42 6.20
N GLU A 49 -0.71 -0.71 5.59
CA GLU A 49 0.54 -1.41 5.86
C GLU A 49 1.32 -1.60 4.56
N VAL A 50 2.50 -1.00 4.50
CA VAL A 50 3.38 -1.04 3.34
C VAL A 50 4.49 -2.05 3.58
N ARG A 51 4.81 -2.84 2.56
CA ARG A 51 5.91 -3.82 2.61
C ARG A 51 7.23 -3.12 2.29
N ASN A 52 7.99 -2.83 3.34
CA ASN A 52 9.35 -2.31 3.24
C ASN A 52 10.35 -3.45 3.49
N GLY A 53 10.90 -4.03 2.44
CA GLY A 53 11.73 -5.23 2.52
C GLY A 53 10.96 -6.43 3.08
N ASP A 54 11.40 -6.93 4.25
CA ASP A 54 10.84 -8.12 4.90
C ASP A 54 9.79 -7.86 5.98
N VAL A 55 9.43 -6.59 6.21
CA VAL A 55 8.46 -6.19 7.24
C VAL A 55 7.29 -5.42 6.65
N TYR A 56 6.13 -5.58 7.27
CA TYR A 56 5.00 -4.66 7.04
C TYR A 56 5.14 -3.51 8.02
N GLU A 57 5.22 -2.30 7.48
CA GLU A 57 5.27 -1.07 8.25
C GLU A 57 3.90 -0.41 8.15
N GLN A 58 3.28 -0.16 9.31
CA GLN A 58 2.03 0.56 9.35
C GLN A 58 2.33 2.06 9.22
N ILE A 59 1.68 2.72 8.26
CA ILE A 59 1.85 4.14 8.01
C ILE A 59 0.51 4.86 7.98
N THR A 60 0.55 6.16 8.24
CA THR A 60 -0.58 7.07 8.04
C THR A 60 -0.55 7.72 6.64
N ILE A 61 -1.67 8.29 6.21
CA ILE A 61 -1.75 9.12 4.99
C ILE A 61 -0.72 10.25 5.03
N LYS A 62 -0.55 10.88 6.20
CA LYS A 62 0.43 11.94 6.40
C LYS A 62 1.86 11.46 6.21
N GLU A 63 2.21 10.28 6.74
CA GLU A 63 3.53 9.68 6.52
C GLU A 63 3.74 9.31 5.05
N ALA A 64 2.73 8.76 4.37
CA ALA A 64 2.79 8.48 2.94
C ALA A 64 3.10 9.73 2.09
N LEU A 65 2.58 10.91 2.48
CA LEU A 65 2.78 12.18 1.79
C LEU A 65 4.07 12.90 2.18
N THR A 66 4.51 12.78 3.44
CA THR A 66 5.62 13.59 3.98
C THR A 66 6.95 12.84 4.03
N THR A 67 6.92 11.51 4.01
CA THR A 67 8.15 10.72 4.01
C THR A 67 8.67 10.59 2.59
N GLU A 68 9.74 11.33 2.32
CA GLU A 68 10.40 11.37 1.02
C GLU A 68 11.81 10.77 1.09
N THR A 69 12.27 10.25 -0.06
CA THR A 69 13.67 9.93 -0.29
C THR A 69 14.51 11.20 -0.38
N ILE A 70 15.84 11.07 -0.32
CA ILE A 70 16.78 12.20 -0.47
C ILE A 70 16.58 12.95 -1.80
N GLU A 71 16.03 12.27 -2.81
CA GLU A 71 15.74 12.80 -4.14
C GLU A 71 14.37 13.51 -4.23
N GLY A 72 13.59 13.53 -3.14
CA GLY A 72 12.27 14.18 -3.08
C GLY A 72 11.10 13.32 -3.57
N TRP A 73 11.31 12.01 -3.78
CA TRP A 73 10.23 11.09 -4.16
C TRP A 73 9.54 10.52 -2.91
N PRO A 74 8.21 10.31 -2.91
CA PRO A 74 7.52 9.66 -1.81
C PRO A 74 8.11 8.26 -1.55
N LEU A 75 8.61 8.02 -0.33
CA LEU A 75 9.39 6.83 0.02
C LEU A 75 8.61 5.53 -0.19
N TYR A 76 7.31 5.57 0.12
CA TYR A 76 6.45 4.39 0.12
C TYR A 76 5.71 4.17 -1.21
N ALA A 77 5.82 5.09 -2.16
CA ALA A 77 5.13 4.97 -3.45
C ALA A 77 5.66 3.76 -4.25
N GLY A 78 4.73 3.03 -4.88
CA GLY A 78 5.01 1.84 -5.69
C GLY A 78 5.23 0.55 -4.88
N LEU A 79 5.37 0.64 -3.56
CA LEU A 79 5.54 -0.54 -2.70
C LEU A 79 4.24 -1.34 -2.56
N TYR A 80 4.38 -2.65 -2.33
CA TYR A 80 3.24 -3.52 -2.04
C TYR A 80 2.57 -3.09 -0.74
N THR A 81 1.28 -2.85 -0.79
CA THR A 81 0.50 -2.32 0.32
C THR A 81 -0.73 -3.18 0.53
N ARG A 82 -1.04 -3.41 1.81
CA ARG A 82 -2.30 -4.01 2.23
C ARG A 82 -3.05 -3.01 3.11
N VAL A 83 -4.35 -2.95 2.89
CA VAL A 83 -5.23 -1.98 3.55
C VAL A 83 -6.43 -2.70 4.15
N LYS A 84 -6.81 -2.30 5.36
CA LYS A 84 -8.02 -2.78 6.03
C LYS A 84 -8.84 -1.60 6.54
N GLY A 85 -10.17 -1.63 6.33
CA GLY A 85 -11.07 -0.59 6.81
C GLY A 85 -11.73 0.21 5.69
N ALA A 86 -12.04 1.48 5.97
CA ALA A 86 -12.82 2.34 5.08
C ALA A 86 -11.99 2.79 3.87
N ILE A 87 -12.37 2.26 2.72
CA ILE A 87 -11.89 2.62 1.38
C ILE A 87 -13.05 3.34 0.68
N LYS A 88 -12.75 4.43 -0.02
CA LYS A 88 -13.77 5.36 -0.53
C LYS A 88 -14.10 5.15 -1.99
#